data_AF-A0A2V9AYP1-F1
#
_entry.id   AF-A0A2V9AYP1-F1
#
_cell.length_a   1.000
_cell.length_b   1.000
_cell.length_c   1.000
_cell.angle_alpha   90.00
_cell.angle_beta   90.00
_cell.angle_gamma   90.00
#
_symmetry.space_group_name_H-M   'P 1'
#
loop_
_entity.id
_entity.type
_entity.pdbx_description
1 polymer ?
#
loop_
_entity_poly.entity_id
_entity_poly.type
_entity_poly.pdbx_seq_one_letter_code
_entity_poly.pdbx_strand_id
1 'polypeptide(L)'
;MSRPIQSNFIQKASNRRSFLKKGVAAAGAATVGAAMFPDGLRASQEESSGNLHKGDAAILRFLAAAEILETDLWQQYSELAGVQVTSGPSFLYVTALEQLDGDMPQYISDNTDDELTHEEFINAYLASRGAETVDLTRFATLPSSKADGAKQVGRLTNLMHLNVDTSWWTRYRSSTKNPDFGDTFPQAVNINNRTAIPRTNDDLVADGGKASGVSDHTQAIANVAGFHFGTIEQGGTSLYPSLAQRVKDVEVLRIVLSIGGTEIAHFQTWHDKAGNAPPLTDVDPVTGSKVVFHDLNNDPGFGGEEFQTNLIMPEPTIFLNRNFPKCSIIRPTQTKGAAMAALNALAGSNLFLGQSKEFFAFLTSLAQDADAAQREGDH
;
A
#
# COMPACT_ATOMS: atom_id res chain seq x y z
N MET A 1 -30.79 64.67 7.36
CA MET A 1 -30.84 65.12 8.77
C MET A 1 -30.57 63.92 9.65
N SER A 2 -29.40 63.93 10.30
CA SER A 2 -28.99 62.96 11.33
C SER A 2 -29.86 63.10 12.58
N ARG A 3 -30.09 61.99 13.29
CA ARG A 3 -30.08 61.86 14.77
C ARG A 3 -30.39 60.41 15.22
N PRO A 4 -29.99 60.00 16.44
CA PRO A 4 -29.02 58.92 16.63
C PRO A 4 -29.56 57.75 17.48
N ILE A 5 -28.83 56.63 17.47
CA ILE A 5 -29.03 55.51 18.40
C ILE A 5 -28.09 55.70 19.60
N GLN A 6 -28.67 55.61 20.81
CA GLN A 6 -27.94 55.67 22.08
C GLN A 6 -27.12 54.39 22.34
N SER A 7 -25.99 54.64 22.97
CA SER A 7 -24.90 53.76 23.38
C SER A 7 -25.19 52.97 24.66
N ASN A 8 -24.61 51.76 24.77
CA ASN A 8 -23.66 51.34 25.83
C ASN A 8 -23.77 49.82 26.10
N PHE A 9 -22.88 49.05 25.47
CA PHE A 9 -22.50 47.73 25.98
C PHE A 9 -21.14 47.86 26.68
N ILE A 10 -21.12 47.57 27.99
CA ILE A 10 -19.92 47.19 28.72
C ILE A 10 -20.04 45.69 29.01
N GLN A 11 -19.10 44.87 28.53
CA GLN A 11 -18.39 43.90 29.37
C GLN A 11 -17.22 43.21 28.62
N LYS A 12 -16.00 43.56 29.09
CA LYS A 12 -14.80 42.75 29.30
C LYS A 12 -14.50 41.56 28.36
N ALA A 13 -13.39 41.72 27.62
CA ALA A 13 -12.63 40.62 27.02
C ALA A 13 -12.08 39.66 28.09
N SER A 14 -12.24 38.35 27.88
CA SER A 14 -11.52 37.31 28.62
C SER A 14 -10.52 36.58 27.71
N ASN A 15 -9.29 36.50 28.22
CA ASN A 15 -8.07 36.07 27.54
C ASN A 15 -8.02 34.56 27.31
N ARG A 16 -8.00 34.12 26.04
CA ARG A 16 -7.73 32.73 25.62
C ARG A 16 -6.22 32.43 25.52
N ARG A 17 -5.42 32.87 26.50
CA ARG A 17 -3.94 32.69 26.52
C ARG A 17 -3.39 32.34 27.92
N SER A 18 -4.07 31.47 28.68
CA SER A 18 -3.51 30.97 29.96
C SER A 18 -3.22 29.46 30.02
N PHE A 19 -3.46 28.70 28.95
CA PHE A 19 -3.30 27.24 28.98
C PHE A 19 -1.93 26.72 28.50
N LEU A 20 -1.04 27.59 28.00
CA LEU A 20 0.28 27.21 27.45
C LEU A 20 1.48 27.76 28.25
N LYS A 21 1.28 28.21 29.51
CA LYS A 21 2.34 28.86 30.31
C LYS A 21 2.70 28.17 31.63
N LYS A 22 2.50 26.86 31.76
CA LYS A 22 3.03 26.09 32.90
C LYS A 22 3.62 24.75 32.46
N GLY A 23 4.72 24.77 31.71
CA GLY A 23 5.39 23.52 31.31
C GLY A 23 6.83 23.66 30.81
N VAL A 24 7.56 24.72 31.15
CA VAL A 24 8.98 24.83 30.77
C VAL A 24 9.80 25.36 31.93
N ALA A 25 10.43 24.45 32.69
CA ALA A 25 11.67 24.68 33.42
C ALA A 25 12.15 23.37 34.08
N ALA A 26 13.00 22.61 33.39
CA ALA A 26 14.20 21.93 33.92
C ALA A 26 14.79 21.02 32.83
N ALA A 27 16.07 21.22 32.54
CA ALA A 27 16.82 20.53 31.51
C ALA A 27 17.29 19.13 31.96
N GLY A 28 17.35 18.17 31.03
CA GLY A 28 18.16 16.96 31.16
C GLY A 28 17.49 15.65 30.70
N ALA A 29 17.85 15.20 29.50
CA ALA A 29 17.85 13.84 28.96
C ALA A 29 16.60 12.92 29.05
N ALA A 30 16.20 12.44 27.86
CA ALA A 30 15.48 11.20 27.52
C ALA A 30 13.94 11.10 27.71
N THR A 31 13.32 10.60 26.64
CA THR A 31 11.95 10.06 26.47
C THR A 31 10.76 10.99 26.76
N VAL A 32 10.24 11.64 25.70
CA VAL A 32 8.86 12.15 25.67
C VAL A 32 8.21 11.79 24.33
N GLY A 33 7.52 10.65 24.32
CA GLY A 33 6.62 10.22 23.26
C GLY A 33 5.36 9.53 23.81
N ALA A 34 4.99 9.82 25.06
CA ALA A 34 3.79 9.31 25.70
C ALA A 34 3.04 10.47 26.36
N ALA A 35 2.24 11.19 25.58
CA ALA A 35 1.34 12.21 26.12
C ALA A 35 0.11 12.35 25.22
N MET A 36 -0.84 11.41 25.37
CA MET A 36 -2.30 11.62 25.47
C MET A 36 -3.05 10.31 25.28
N PHE A 37 -2.94 9.40 26.25
CA PHE A 37 -3.99 8.41 26.49
C PHE A 37 -4.49 8.63 27.92
N PRO A 38 -5.80 8.84 28.14
CA PRO A 38 -6.36 8.75 29.48
C PRO A 38 -6.07 7.35 30.03
N ASP A 39 -5.60 7.27 31.28
CA ASP A 39 -5.22 6.06 32.06
C ASP A 39 -6.35 5.01 32.27
N GLY A 40 -7.26 4.83 31.31
CA GLY A 40 -8.51 4.07 31.51
C GLY A 40 -8.86 2.99 30.48
N LEU A 41 -8.14 2.87 29.35
CA LEU A 41 -8.40 1.80 28.37
C LEU A 41 -7.50 0.58 28.64
N ARG A 42 -7.67 -0.07 29.79
CA ARG A 42 -7.14 -1.43 29.95
C ARG A 42 -8.04 -2.37 29.16
N ALA A 43 -7.54 -2.88 28.05
CA ALA A 43 -8.15 -4.01 27.38
C ALA A 43 -8.20 -5.18 28.39
N SER A 44 -9.41 -5.62 28.74
CA SER A 44 -9.60 -6.87 29.47
C SER A 44 -9.24 -8.01 28.52
N GLN A 45 -7.99 -8.47 28.57
CA GLN A 45 -7.57 -9.68 27.89
C GLN A 45 -7.96 -10.86 28.80
N GLU A 46 -9.14 -11.43 28.56
CA GLU A 46 -9.34 -12.83 28.89
C GLU A 46 -8.63 -13.64 27.79
N GLU A 47 -7.61 -14.40 28.14
CA GLU A 47 -7.07 -15.44 27.25
C GLU A 47 -8.20 -16.43 26.98
N SER A 48 -8.89 -16.22 25.86
CA SER A 48 -9.85 -17.16 25.33
C SER A 48 -9.08 -18.41 24.93
N SER A 49 -9.08 -19.42 25.80
CA SER A 49 -8.54 -20.76 25.54
C SER A 49 -9.37 -21.58 24.54
N GLY A 50 -10.23 -20.91 23.75
CA GLY A 50 -11.05 -21.53 22.73
C GLY A 50 -10.30 -21.72 21.41
N ASN A 51 -10.57 -22.83 20.73
CA ASN A 51 -10.07 -23.06 19.38
C ASN A 51 -10.59 -21.98 18.41
N LEU A 52 -9.72 -21.48 17.54
CA LEU A 52 -10.05 -20.51 16.51
C LEU A 52 -11.17 -21.05 15.61
N HIS A 53 -12.16 -20.22 15.25
CA HIS A 53 -13.17 -20.63 14.28
C HIS A 53 -12.49 -20.96 12.94
N LYS A 54 -12.99 -21.99 12.24
CA LYS A 54 -12.40 -22.42 10.96
C LYS A 54 -12.34 -21.29 9.94
N GLY A 55 -13.38 -20.45 9.86
CA GLY A 55 -13.42 -19.29 8.96
C GLY A 55 -12.40 -18.23 9.32
N ASP A 56 -12.27 -17.89 10.61
CA ASP A 56 -11.27 -16.93 11.09
C ASP A 56 -9.85 -17.43 10.84
N ALA A 57 -9.59 -18.72 11.08
CA ALA A 57 -8.32 -19.37 10.76
C ALA A 57 -8.02 -19.33 9.26
N ALA A 58 -9.01 -19.59 8.40
CA ALA A 58 -8.85 -19.52 6.95
C ALA A 58 -8.52 -18.10 6.47
N ILE A 59 -9.21 -17.09 6.99
CA ILE A 59 -8.92 -15.68 6.71
C ILE A 59 -7.48 -15.34 7.10
N LEU A 60 -7.07 -15.65 8.33
CA LEU A 60 -5.72 -15.35 8.80
C LEU A 60 -4.64 -16.13 8.02
N ARG A 61 -4.90 -17.36 7.61
CA ARG A 61 -3.95 -18.11 6.76
C ARG A 61 -3.81 -17.51 5.38
N PHE A 62 -4.90 -17.06 4.76
CA PHE A 62 -4.81 -16.37 3.48
C PHE A 62 -4.07 -15.04 3.61
N LEU A 63 -4.36 -14.25 4.65
CA LEU A 63 -3.62 -13.01 4.95
C LEU A 63 -2.15 -13.30 5.20
N ALA A 64 -1.79 -14.29 6.04
CA ALA A 64 -0.40 -14.69 6.22
C ALA A 64 0.31 -15.03 4.90
N ALA A 65 -0.38 -15.69 3.97
CA ALA A 65 0.19 -15.96 2.65
C ALA A 65 0.37 -14.68 1.82
N ALA A 66 -0.54 -13.71 1.91
CA ALA A 66 -0.41 -12.41 1.27
C ALA A 66 0.81 -11.66 1.83
N GLU A 67 0.92 -11.55 3.16
CA GLU A 67 2.05 -10.89 3.85
C GLU A 67 3.41 -11.52 3.49
N ILE A 68 3.49 -12.85 3.36
CA ILE A 68 4.71 -13.53 2.91
C ILE A 68 5.10 -13.14 1.48
N LEU A 69 4.11 -12.98 0.60
CA LEU A 69 4.36 -12.58 -0.79
C LEU A 69 4.76 -11.10 -0.88
N GLU A 70 4.13 -10.24 -0.10
CA GLU A 70 4.45 -8.81 -0.02
C GLU A 70 5.83 -8.59 0.62
N THR A 71 6.17 -9.34 1.66
CA THR A 71 7.52 -9.35 2.26
C THR A 71 8.60 -9.71 1.24
N ASP A 72 8.46 -10.80 0.48
CA ASP A 72 9.44 -11.18 -0.56
C ASP A 72 9.58 -10.12 -1.66
N LEU A 73 8.49 -9.45 -2.02
CA LEU A 73 8.47 -8.35 -2.97
C LEU A 73 9.17 -7.11 -2.41
N TRP A 74 8.84 -6.69 -1.19
CA TRP A 74 9.38 -5.47 -0.58
C TRP A 74 10.86 -5.61 -0.25
N GLN A 75 11.29 -6.81 0.16
CA GLN A 75 12.71 -7.14 0.29
C GLN A 75 13.49 -6.93 -1.02
N GLN A 76 12.92 -7.25 -2.18
CA GLN A 76 13.60 -7.00 -3.46
C GLN A 76 13.77 -5.50 -3.76
N TYR A 77 12.79 -4.68 -3.40
CA TYR A 77 12.93 -3.22 -3.49
C TYR A 77 13.95 -2.70 -2.49
N SER A 78 13.87 -3.12 -1.23
CA SER A 78 14.77 -2.70 -0.15
C SER A 78 16.24 -3.07 -0.44
N GLU A 79 16.50 -4.23 -1.03
CA GLU A 79 17.85 -4.63 -1.45
C GLU A 79 18.49 -3.69 -2.48
N LEU A 80 17.68 -3.06 -3.33
CA LEU A 80 18.15 -2.25 -4.46
C LEU A 80 17.92 -0.75 -4.25
N ALA A 81 17.08 -0.37 -3.30
CA ALA A 81 16.68 1.02 -3.07
C ALA A 81 16.41 1.39 -1.59
N GLY A 82 16.61 0.49 -0.64
CA GLY A 82 16.44 0.78 0.78
C GLY A 82 17.56 1.64 1.37
N VAL A 83 17.44 2.03 2.64
CA VAL A 83 18.35 2.97 3.33
C VAL A 83 19.80 2.51 3.38
N GLN A 84 20.08 1.21 3.19
CA GLN A 84 21.45 0.70 3.16
C GLN A 84 22.15 0.94 1.80
N VAL A 85 21.41 1.26 0.74
CA VAL A 85 21.94 1.50 -0.60
C VAL A 85 22.44 2.94 -0.73
N THR A 86 23.71 3.15 -0.38
CA THR A 86 24.33 4.49 -0.32
C THR A 86 25.39 4.74 -1.39
N SER A 87 25.72 3.72 -2.21
CA SER A 87 26.73 3.81 -3.27
C SER A 87 26.61 2.63 -4.26
N GLY A 88 27.45 2.63 -5.29
CA GLY A 88 27.48 1.58 -6.33
C GLY A 88 26.44 1.79 -7.44
N PRO A 89 26.36 0.90 -8.43
CA PRO A 89 25.46 1.06 -9.58
C PRO A 89 23.98 1.25 -9.16
N SER A 90 23.50 0.48 -8.19
CA SER A 90 22.11 0.54 -7.70
C SER A 90 21.74 1.87 -7.04
N PHE A 91 22.72 2.70 -6.67
CA PHE A 91 22.45 4.07 -6.23
C PHE A 91 21.81 4.93 -7.34
N LEU A 92 22.00 4.61 -8.62
CA LEU A 92 21.28 5.27 -9.71
C LEU A 92 19.78 4.96 -9.68
N TYR A 93 19.39 3.77 -9.21
CA TYR A 93 17.99 3.42 -9.02
C TYR A 93 17.39 4.18 -7.84
N VAL A 94 18.14 4.33 -6.74
CA VAL A 94 17.78 5.23 -5.62
C VAL A 94 17.57 6.66 -6.12
N THR A 95 18.53 7.23 -6.86
CA THR A 95 18.43 8.60 -7.39
C THR A 95 17.20 8.79 -8.30
N ALA A 96 16.85 7.75 -9.08
CA ALA A 96 15.67 7.76 -9.93
C ALA A 96 14.36 7.70 -9.12
N LEU A 97 14.30 6.88 -8.07
CA LEU A 97 13.16 6.85 -7.15
C LEU A 97 13.03 8.16 -6.37
N GLU A 98 14.13 8.78 -5.96
CA GLU A 98 14.13 10.08 -5.27
C GLU A 98 13.55 11.23 -6.10
N GLN A 99 13.39 11.06 -7.42
CA GLN A 99 12.62 12.00 -8.25
C GLN A 99 11.13 12.00 -7.91
N LEU A 100 10.61 10.90 -7.34
CA LEU A 100 9.23 10.78 -6.86
C LEU A 100 9.10 11.43 -5.48
N ASP A 101 10.04 11.15 -4.57
CA ASP A 101 10.16 11.77 -3.26
C ASP A 101 11.54 11.48 -2.64
N GLY A 102 12.17 12.47 -1.99
CA GLY A 102 13.51 12.32 -1.42
C GLY A 102 13.63 11.30 -0.29
N ASP A 103 12.53 10.92 0.35
CA ASP A 103 12.52 9.94 1.44
C ASP A 103 12.20 8.50 0.95
N MET A 104 12.18 8.26 -0.37
CA MET A 104 11.91 6.93 -0.96
C MET A 104 12.66 5.77 -0.31
N PRO A 105 13.99 5.85 -0.05
CA PRO A 105 14.70 4.75 0.61
C PRO A 105 14.18 4.42 2.00
N GLN A 106 13.75 5.44 2.75
CA GLN A 106 13.18 5.28 4.08
C GLN A 106 11.80 4.61 4.00
N TYR A 107 10.91 5.10 3.14
CA TYR A 107 9.58 4.52 2.96
C TYR A 107 9.65 3.05 2.53
N ILE A 108 10.53 2.71 1.57
CA ILE A 108 10.74 1.32 1.12
C ILE A 108 11.20 0.44 2.28
N SER A 109 12.12 0.95 3.11
CA SER A 109 12.68 0.18 4.22
C SER A 109 11.68 -0.03 5.34
N ASP A 110 10.90 1.00 5.68
CA ASP A 110 9.86 0.92 6.72
C ASP A 110 8.71 0.00 6.31
N ASN A 111 8.21 0.11 5.06
CA ASN A 111 7.17 -0.80 4.55
C ASN A 111 7.68 -2.26 4.53
N THR A 112 8.95 -2.47 4.21
CA THR A 112 9.56 -3.83 4.27
C THR A 112 9.60 -4.39 5.69
N ASP A 113 9.88 -3.54 6.69
CA ASP A 113 9.88 -3.95 8.10
C ASP A 113 8.45 -4.27 8.56
N ASP A 114 7.49 -3.41 8.22
CA ASP A 114 6.07 -3.59 8.54
C ASP A 114 5.54 -4.92 7.98
N GLU A 115 5.75 -5.22 6.69
CA GLU A 115 5.28 -6.49 6.07
C GLU A 115 5.90 -7.72 6.73
N LEU A 116 7.19 -7.65 7.08
CA LEU A 116 7.85 -8.73 7.82
C LEU A 116 7.16 -8.95 9.18
N THR A 117 6.82 -7.87 9.90
CA THR A 117 6.12 -8.00 11.17
C THR A 117 4.69 -8.53 11.02
N HIS A 118 3.99 -8.21 9.93
CA HIS A 118 2.66 -8.73 9.65
C HIS A 118 2.69 -10.25 9.45
N GLU A 119 3.58 -10.78 8.60
CA GLU A 119 3.68 -12.23 8.36
C GLU A 119 4.08 -13.01 9.62
N GLU A 120 5.03 -12.49 10.39
CA GLU A 120 5.52 -13.12 11.61
C GLU A 120 4.43 -13.14 12.69
N PHE A 121 3.74 -12.01 12.87
CA PHE A 121 2.68 -11.88 13.87
C PHE A 121 1.50 -12.80 13.56
N ILE A 122 1.00 -12.81 12.32
CA ILE A 122 -0.18 -13.62 11.97
C ILE A 122 0.13 -15.11 12.14
N ASN A 123 1.30 -15.57 11.70
CA ASN A 123 1.71 -16.97 11.89
C ASN A 123 1.91 -17.32 13.37
N ALA A 124 2.49 -16.44 14.17
CA ALA A 124 2.63 -16.65 15.61
C ALA A 124 1.25 -16.71 16.31
N TYR A 125 0.31 -15.85 15.91
CA TYR A 125 -1.06 -15.87 16.42
C TYR A 125 -1.76 -17.19 16.07
N LEU A 126 -1.71 -17.61 14.80
CA LEU A 126 -2.25 -18.91 14.35
C LEU A 126 -1.68 -20.07 15.19
N ALA A 127 -0.37 -20.12 15.38
CA ALA A 127 0.30 -21.15 16.17
C ALA A 127 -0.15 -21.13 17.64
N SER A 128 -0.28 -19.94 18.24
CA SER A 128 -0.73 -19.78 19.63
C SER A 128 -2.17 -20.28 19.86
N ARG A 129 -3.00 -20.28 18.81
CA ARG A 129 -4.37 -20.80 18.81
C ARG A 129 -4.45 -22.26 18.33
N GLY A 130 -3.33 -22.93 18.12
CA GLY A 130 -3.24 -24.31 17.66
C GLY A 130 -3.73 -24.52 16.22
N ALA A 131 -3.79 -23.46 15.40
CA ALA A 131 -4.13 -23.52 13.99
C ALA A 131 -2.89 -23.79 13.12
N GLU A 132 -3.11 -24.27 11.90
CA GLU A 132 -2.04 -24.43 10.92
C GLU A 132 -1.50 -23.07 10.47
N THR A 133 -0.17 -22.92 10.47
CA THR A 133 0.54 -21.76 9.92
C THR A 133 0.72 -21.88 8.40
N VAL A 134 1.29 -20.84 7.80
CA VAL A 134 1.65 -20.81 6.38
C VAL A 134 3.16 -20.72 6.23
N ASP A 135 3.70 -21.53 5.30
CA ASP A 135 5.09 -21.50 4.89
C ASP A 135 5.16 -21.68 3.37
N LEU A 136 5.72 -20.68 2.68
CA LEU A 136 5.89 -20.68 1.23
C LEU A 136 7.33 -20.99 0.79
N THR A 137 8.27 -21.22 1.71
CA THR A 137 9.71 -21.35 1.45
C THR A 137 10.02 -22.36 0.33
N ARG A 138 9.27 -23.47 0.27
CA ARG A 138 9.43 -24.50 -0.77
C ARG A 138 9.17 -24.00 -2.20
N PHE A 139 8.50 -22.86 -2.36
CA PHE A 139 8.17 -22.24 -3.65
C PHE A 139 9.10 -21.08 -4.01
N ALA A 140 10.04 -20.70 -3.13
CA ALA A 140 11.00 -19.63 -3.36
C ALA A 140 12.06 -20.07 -4.40
N THR A 141 11.66 -20.08 -5.67
CA THR A 141 12.39 -20.69 -6.78
C THR A 141 12.64 -19.73 -7.94
N LEU A 142 11.95 -18.58 -7.96
CA LEU A 142 12.12 -17.59 -9.01
C LEU A 142 13.49 -16.91 -8.88
N PRO A 143 14.09 -16.46 -9.99
CA PRO A 143 15.38 -15.80 -9.94
C PRO A 143 15.28 -14.39 -9.34
N SER A 144 16.21 -14.04 -8.46
CA SER A 144 16.48 -12.64 -8.11
C SER A 144 17.03 -11.84 -9.31
N SER A 145 16.87 -10.51 -9.24
CA SER A 145 17.66 -9.56 -10.04
C SER A 145 19.16 -9.89 -9.96
N LYS A 146 19.89 -9.60 -11.05
CA LYS A 146 21.36 -9.70 -11.16
C LYS A 146 22.06 -8.36 -11.04
N ALA A 147 21.33 -7.28 -10.73
CA ALA A 147 21.94 -6.00 -10.40
C ALA A 147 22.72 -6.09 -9.08
N ASP A 148 23.75 -5.26 -8.93
CA ASP A 148 24.57 -5.23 -7.71
C ASP A 148 23.70 -4.88 -6.50
N GLY A 149 23.89 -5.59 -5.38
CA GLY A 149 23.11 -5.41 -4.15
C GLY A 149 21.98 -6.42 -3.96
N ALA A 150 21.42 -6.99 -5.03
CA ALA A 150 20.42 -8.06 -4.92
C ALA A 150 21.03 -9.33 -4.30
N LYS A 151 20.33 -9.95 -3.33
CA LYS A 151 20.82 -11.06 -2.49
C LYS A 151 21.02 -12.41 -3.21
N GLN A 152 20.67 -12.51 -4.49
CA GLN A 152 20.81 -13.74 -5.30
C GLN A 152 20.15 -14.99 -4.70
N VAL A 153 19.01 -14.81 -4.04
CA VAL A 153 18.21 -15.91 -3.45
C VAL A 153 17.07 -16.32 -4.37
N GLY A 154 16.46 -17.47 -4.08
CA GLY A 154 15.18 -17.85 -4.69
C GLY A 154 14.06 -16.93 -4.18
N ARG A 155 13.18 -16.49 -5.09
CA ARG A 155 12.07 -15.58 -4.81
C ARG A 155 10.72 -16.27 -4.97
N LEU A 156 9.72 -15.72 -4.28
CA LEU A 156 8.32 -16.07 -4.47
C LEU A 156 7.67 -15.24 -5.57
N THR A 157 8.17 -14.02 -5.75
CA THR A 157 7.64 -13.01 -6.66
C THR A 157 8.65 -12.60 -7.73
N ASN A 158 8.17 -12.07 -8.85
CA ASN A 158 8.99 -11.62 -9.98
C ASN A 158 8.60 -10.19 -10.36
N LEU A 159 9.51 -9.25 -10.12
CA LEU A 159 9.29 -7.82 -10.38
C LEU A 159 9.80 -7.36 -11.75
N MET A 160 10.23 -8.30 -12.61
CA MET A 160 10.94 -7.99 -13.86
C MET A 160 10.07 -8.03 -15.12
N HIS A 161 8.79 -8.43 -14.99
CA HIS A 161 7.86 -8.65 -16.11
C HIS A 161 6.41 -8.23 -15.80
N LEU A 162 6.25 -7.20 -14.99
CA LEU A 162 4.97 -6.82 -14.40
C LEU A 162 4.01 -6.17 -15.41
N ASN A 163 2.72 -6.48 -15.24
CA ASN A 163 1.62 -5.62 -15.67
C ASN A 163 1.11 -4.88 -14.43
N VAL A 164 1.10 -3.56 -14.44
CA VAL A 164 0.74 -2.75 -13.26
C VAL A 164 -0.63 -2.11 -13.50
N ASP A 165 -1.62 -2.47 -12.68
CA ASP A 165 -2.92 -1.80 -12.67
C ASP A 165 -2.78 -0.44 -12.00
N THR A 166 -2.89 0.63 -12.77
CA THR A 166 -2.85 2.02 -12.32
C THR A 166 -4.24 2.65 -12.22
N SER A 167 -5.31 1.87 -12.41
CA SER A 167 -6.69 2.35 -12.30
C SER A 167 -7.07 2.75 -10.88
N TRP A 168 -6.31 2.31 -9.87
CA TRP A 168 -6.47 2.78 -8.50
C TRP A 168 -6.31 4.30 -8.38
N TRP A 169 -5.42 4.91 -9.17
CA TRP A 169 -5.20 6.36 -9.13
C TRP A 169 -6.51 7.09 -9.47
N THR A 170 -7.07 6.77 -10.64
CA THR A 170 -8.29 7.40 -11.15
C THR A 170 -9.53 6.98 -10.37
N ARG A 171 -9.52 5.79 -9.76
CA ARG A 171 -10.53 5.33 -8.81
C ARG A 171 -10.65 6.28 -7.64
N TYR A 172 -9.54 6.62 -7.01
CA TYR A 172 -9.55 7.47 -5.82
C TYR A 172 -9.78 8.97 -6.12
N ARG A 173 -9.69 9.38 -7.39
CA ARG A 173 -10.11 10.70 -7.90
C ARG A 173 -11.60 10.82 -8.22
N SER A 174 -12.30 9.72 -8.46
CA SER A 174 -13.67 9.85 -8.96
C SER A 174 -14.67 10.15 -7.86
N SER A 175 -15.39 11.27 -8.00
CA SER A 175 -16.51 11.60 -7.12
C SER A 175 -17.86 10.97 -7.55
N THR A 176 -17.90 10.28 -8.70
CA THR A 176 -19.13 9.78 -9.32
C THR A 176 -19.17 8.27 -9.53
N LYS A 177 -18.04 7.59 -9.35
CA LYS A 177 -17.89 6.14 -9.56
C LYS A 177 -17.42 5.43 -8.29
N ASN A 178 -17.85 4.18 -8.11
CA ASN A 178 -17.39 3.30 -7.05
C ASN A 178 -17.39 1.82 -7.55
N PRO A 179 -16.27 1.08 -7.42
CA PRO A 179 -16.21 -0.34 -7.83
C PRO A 179 -17.25 -1.23 -7.13
N ASP A 180 -17.72 -0.88 -5.93
CA ASP A 180 -18.82 -1.60 -5.24
C ASP A 180 -20.13 -1.61 -6.06
N PHE A 181 -20.28 -0.68 -7.01
CA PHE A 181 -21.43 -0.57 -7.92
C PHE A 181 -21.14 -1.10 -9.34
N GLY A 182 -19.99 -1.76 -9.54
CA GLY A 182 -19.57 -2.29 -10.84
C GLY A 182 -18.97 -1.25 -11.78
N ASP A 183 -18.65 -0.05 -11.28
CA ASP A 183 -18.01 0.99 -12.09
C ASP A 183 -16.56 0.62 -12.41
N THR A 184 -16.09 1.02 -13.59
CA THR A 184 -14.71 0.82 -14.06
C THR A 184 -13.96 2.15 -14.23
N PHE A 185 -12.64 2.05 -14.16
CA PHE A 185 -11.73 3.19 -14.07
C PHE A 185 -10.64 3.07 -15.14
N PRO A 186 -10.30 4.19 -15.82
CA PRO A 186 -9.21 4.20 -16.77
C PRO A 186 -7.85 4.04 -16.08
N GLN A 187 -6.88 3.45 -16.78
CA GLN A 187 -5.48 3.38 -16.35
C GLN A 187 -4.86 4.79 -16.39
N ALA A 188 -4.22 5.24 -15.31
CA ALA A 188 -3.44 6.48 -15.33
C ALA A 188 -2.21 6.35 -16.25
N VAL A 189 -1.57 5.18 -16.24
CA VAL A 189 -0.45 4.82 -17.11
C VAL A 189 -0.62 3.38 -17.57
N ASN A 190 -0.44 3.12 -18.86
CA ASN A 190 -0.49 1.76 -19.40
C ASN A 190 0.89 1.08 -19.24
N ILE A 191 1.03 0.25 -18.20
CA ILE A 191 2.28 -0.46 -17.88
C ILE A 191 2.07 -1.96 -18.10
N ASN A 192 2.70 -2.52 -19.13
CA ASN A 192 2.55 -3.92 -19.52
C ASN A 192 3.92 -4.57 -19.77
N ASN A 193 4.19 -5.73 -19.16
CA ASN A 193 5.44 -6.48 -19.28
C ASN A 193 6.70 -5.59 -19.12
N ARG A 194 6.73 -4.84 -18.02
CA ARG A 194 7.82 -3.91 -17.66
C ARG A 194 8.52 -4.38 -16.39
N THR A 195 9.81 -4.09 -16.29
CA THR A 195 10.55 -4.29 -15.05
C THR A 195 10.32 -3.13 -14.09
N ALA A 196 10.10 -3.43 -12.81
CA ALA A 196 10.00 -2.46 -11.73
C ALA A 196 11.27 -2.40 -10.87
N ILE A 197 12.22 -3.32 -11.07
CA ILE A 197 13.57 -3.27 -10.49
C ILE A 197 14.60 -3.40 -11.63
N PRO A 198 15.84 -2.95 -11.47
CA PRO A 198 16.88 -3.27 -12.44
C PRO A 198 17.08 -4.79 -12.50
N ARG A 199 17.16 -5.37 -13.70
CA ARG A 199 17.42 -6.81 -13.92
C ARG A 199 18.91 -7.11 -13.83
N THR A 200 19.73 -6.22 -14.34
CA THR A 200 21.20 -6.22 -14.29
C THR A 200 21.67 -4.77 -14.13
N ASN A 201 22.99 -4.57 -13.99
CA ASN A 201 23.55 -3.21 -14.01
C ASN A 201 23.38 -2.49 -15.37
N ASP A 202 23.00 -3.18 -16.44
CA ASP A 202 22.75 -2.55 -17.75
C ASP A 202 21.49 -1.68 -17.73
N ASP A 203 20.57 -1.93 -16.81
CA ASP A 203 19.38 -1.11 -16.57
C ASP A 203 19.73 0.19 -15.77
N LEU A 204 20.95 0.30 -15.24
CA LEU A 204 21.42 1.36 -14.33
C LEU A 204 22.41 2.30 -15.04
N VAL A 205 21.85 3.27 -15.77
CA VAL A 205 22.62 4.15 -16.66
C VAL A 205 22.55 5.59 -16.18
N ALA A 206 23.70 6.16 -15.85
CA ALA A 206 23.85 7.58 -15.57
C ALA A 206 23.76 8.40 -16.86
N ASP A 207 23.16 9.59 -16.77
CA ASP A 207 23.07 10.54 -17.88
C ASP A 207 23.30 11.97 -17.36
N GLY A 208 24.50 12.49 -17.59
CA GLY A 208 24.87 13.86 -17.20
C GLY A 208 24.14 14.96 -17.97
N GLY A 209 23.38 14.61 -19.02
CA GLY A 209 22.49 15.53 -19.72
C GLY A 209 21.12 15.70 -19.07
N LYS A 210 20.77 14.84 -18.10
CA LYS A 210 19.50 14.87 -17.36
C LYS A 210 19.69 15.56 -16.01
N ALA A 211 18.70 16.35 -15.59
CA ALA A 211 18.75 17.05 -14.31
C ALA A 211 18.83 16.08 -13.11
N SER A 212 18.19 14.91 -13.23
CA SER A 212 18.26 13.83 -12.25
C SER A 212 19.59 13.07 -12.26
N GLY A 213 20.43 13.23 -13.28
CA GLY A 213 21.69 12.49 -13.45
C GLY A 213 21.51 11.03 -13.90
N VAL A 214 20.27 10.57 -14.14
CA VAL A 214 19.94 9.21 -14.58
C VAL A 214 19.28 9.22 -15.96
N SER A 215 19.48 8.16 -16.72
CA SER A 215 18.85 7.99 -18.04
C SER A 215 17.31 7.86 -17.95
N ASP A 216 16.62 8.11 -19.06
CA ASP A 216 15.17 7.87 -19.16
C ASP A 216 14.82 6.40 -18.93
N HIS A 217 15.70 5.46 -19.28
CA HIS A 217 15.48 4.04 -19.06
C HIS A 217 15.48 3.69 -17.55
N THR A 218 16.52 4.13 -16.83
CA THR A 218 16.59 3.94 -15.37
C THR A 218 15.43 4.65 -14.66
N GLN A 219 15.08 5.86 -15.10
CA GLN A 219 13.92 6.58 -14.57
C GLN A 219 12.60 5.86 -14.87
N ALA A 220 12.44 5.25 -16.05
CA ALA A 220 11.24 4.49 -16.40
C ALA A 220 11.02 3.30 -15.46
N ILE A 221 12.09 2.62 -15.04
CA ILE A 221 12.02 1.51 -14.07
C ILE A 221 11.54 2.02 -12.71
N ALA A 222 12.12 3.12 -12.22
CA ALA A 222 11.69 3.76 -10.97
C ALA A 222 10.24 4.24 -11.03
N ASN A 223 9.79 4.80 -12.16
CA ASN A 223 8.40 5.21 -12.32
C ASN A 223 7.46 3.99 -12.34
N VAL A 224 7.85 2.89 -12.98
CA VAL A 224 7.07 1.63 -12.92
C VAL A 224 6.96 1.12 -11.48
N ALA A 225 8.06 1.17 -10.71
CA ALA A 225 8.06 0.83 -9.29
C ALA A 225 7.11 1.71 -8.48
N GLY A 226 7.16 3.04 -8.65
CA GLY A 226 6.30 3.99 -7.95
C GLY A 226 4.80 3.71 -8.13
N PHE A 227 4.37 3.38 -9.36
CA PHE A 227 2.99 2.96 -9.60
C PHE A 227 2.67 1.57 -9.03
N HIS A 228 3.64 0.66 -9.07
CA HIS A 228 3.47 -0.68 -8.53
C HIS A 228 3.35 -0.68 -7.00
N PHE A 229 4.09 0.17 -6.28
CA PHE A 229 3.91 0.40 -4.84
C PHE A 229 2.45 0.73 -4.52
N GLY A 230 1.86 1.69 -5.23
CA GLY A 230 0.44 2.01 -5.06
C GLY A 230 -0.51 0.86 -5.41
N THR A 231 -0.17 0.00 -6.37
CA THR A 231 -0.97 -1.19 -6.72
C THR A 231 -0.95 -2.24 -5.61
N ILE A 232 0.21 -2.51 -5.01
CA ILE A 232 0.38 -3.46 -3.90
C ILE A 232 -0.46 -3.01 -2.70
N GLU A 233 -0.20 -1.80 -2.22
CA GLU A 233 -0.83 -1.30 -1.00
C GLU A 233 -2.32 -0.99 -1.17
N GLN A 234 -2.77 -0.66 -2.40
CA GLN A 234 -4.20 -0.60 -2.68
C GLN A 234 -4.87 -1.97 -2.49
N GLY A 235 -4.15 -3.04 -2.83
CA GLY A 235 -4.53 -4.42 -2.62
C GLY A 235 -4.83 -4.68 -1.15
N GLY A 236 -3.84 -4.52 -0.27
CA GLY A 236 -3.98 -4.66 1.18
C GLY A 236 -5.08 -3.76 1.76
N THR A 237 -5.06 -2.48 1.40
CA THR A 237 -6.07 -1.47 1.77
C THR A 237 -7.51 -1.93 1.50
N SER A 238 -7.76 -2.68 0.43
CA SER A 238 -9.10 -3.16 0.09
C SER A 238 -9.39 -4.58 0.59
N LEU A 239 -8.37 -5.43 0.66
CA LEU A 239 -8.46 -6.82 1.06
C LEU A 239 -8.82 -6.95 2.55
N TYR A 240 -8.12 -6.23 3.41
CA TYR A 240 -8.32 -6.31 4.86
C TYR A 240 -9.74 -5.91 5.28
N PRO A 241 -10.30 -4.75 4.89
CA PRO A 241 -11.70 -4.41 5.19
C PRO A 241 -12.71 -5.38 4.57
N SER A 242 -12.39 -5.94 3.40
CA SER A 242 -13.23 -6.96 2.75
C SER A 242 -13.30 -8.23 3.60
N LEU A 243 -12.17 -8.74 4.09
CA LEU A 243 -12.12 -9.94 4.92
C LEU A 243 -12.62 -9.68 6.35
N ALA A 244 -12.39 -8.49 6.91
CA ALA A 244 -12.89 -8.09 8.23
C ALA A 244 -14.41 -8.27 8.37
N GLN A 245 -15.17 -8.07 7.29
CA GLN A 245 -16.62 -8.27 7.28
C GLN A 245 -17.05 -9.74 7.47
N ARG A 246 -16.13 -10.70 7.30
CA ARG A 246 -16.36 -12.15 7.42
C ARG A 246 -15.83 -12.73 8.73
N VAL A 247 -15.08 -11.95 9.50
CA VAL A 247 -14.51 -12.39 10.78
C VAL A 247 -15.59 -12.50 11.86
N LYS A 248 -15.52 -13.57 12.66
CA LYS A 248 -16.41 -13.83 13.79
C LYS A 248 -15.78 -13.45 15.12
N ASP A 249 -14.56 -13.91 15.38
CA ASP A 249 -13.88 -13.66 16.63
C ASP A 249 -13.46 -12.18 16.73
N VAL A 250 -13.81 -11.54 17.84
CA VAL A 250 -13.53 -10.10 18.06
C VAL A 250 -12.03 -9.82 18.18
N GLU A 251 -11.24 -10.77 18.69
CA GLU A 251 -9.79 -10.67 18.73
C GLU A 251 -9.20 -10.76 17.32
N VAL A 252 -9.67 -11.68 16.50
CA VAL A 252 -9.27 -11.77 15.08
C VAL A 252 -9.69 -10.51 14.33
N LEU A 253 -10.89 -9.99 14.60
CA LEU A 253 -11.37 -8.77 13.96
C LEU A 253 -10.47 -7.59 14.35
N ARG A 254 -10.01 -7.55 15.60
CA ARG A 254 -9.02 -6.55 16.03
C ARG A 254 -7.73 -6.68 15.24
N ILE A 255 -7.22 -7.89 15.01
CA ILE A 255 -6.00 -8.12 14.20
C ILE A 255 -6.21 -7.58 12.78
N VAL A 256 -7.25 -8.05 12.09
CA VAL A 256 -7.52 -7.68 10.69
C VAL A 256 -7.78 -6.19 10.54
N LEU A 257 -8.47 -5.54 11.49
CA LEU A 257 -8.67 -4.09 11.45
C LEU A 257 -7.41 -3.28 11.79
N SER A 258 -6.51 -3.83 12.61
CA SER A 258 -5.30 -3.11 13.01
C SER A 258 -4.25 -3.14 11.91
N ILE A 259 -4.00 -4.32 11.33
CA ILE A 259 -3.12 -4.46 10.17
C ILE A 259 -3.75 -3.75 8.96
N GLY A 260 -5.03 -3.95 8.69
CA GLY A 260 -5.71 -3.20 7.62
C GLY A 260 -5.66 -1.67 7.79
N GLY A 261 -5.41 -1.16 9.01
CA GLY A 261 -5.18 0.26 9.25
C GLY A 261 -3.78 0.74 8.85
N THR A 262 -2.76 -0.11 8.97
CA THR A 262 -1.38 0.19 8.52
C THR A 262 -1.30 0.16 7.00
N GLU A 263 -1.92 -0.82 6.34
CA GLU A 263 -2.09 -0.90 4.88
C GLU A 263 -2.66 0.39 4.26
N ILE A 264 -3.62 1.02 4.94
CA ILE A 264 -4.22 2.29 4.49
C ILE A 264 -3.19 3.43 4.56
N ALA A 265 -2.33 3.43 5.58
CA ALA A 265 -1.27 4.42 5.73
C ALA A 265 -0.15 4.21 4.69
N HIS A 266 0.20 2.96 4.41
CA HIS A 266 1.10 2.60 3.31
C HIS A 266 0.54 3.08 1.97
N PHE A 267 -0.69 2.68 1.62
CA PHE A 267 -1.32 3.11 0.37
C PHE A 267 -1.39 4.62 0.24
N GLN A 268 -1.75 5.34 1.31
CA GLN A 268 -1.79 6.79 1.28
C GLN A 268 -0.42 7.42 0.95
N THR A 269 0.66 6.82 1.42
CA THR A 269 2.03 7.26 1.12
C THR A 269 2.33 7.08 -0.37
N TRP A 270 2.12 5.89 -0.91
CA TRP A 270 2.45 5.61 -2.32
C TRP A 270 1.48 6.25 -3.32
N HIS A 271 0.22 6.40 -2.93
CA HIS A 271 -0.78 7.14 -3.68
C HIS A 271 -0.39 8.61 -3.84
N ASP A 272 0.27 9.23 -2.86
CA ASP A 272 0.85 10.56 -3.03
C ASP A 272 2.04 10.50 -4.02
N LYS A 273 2.98 9.57 -3.81
CA LYS A 273 4.27 9.62 -4.51
C LYS A 273 4.21 9.22 -5.98
N ALA A 274 3.31 8.32 -6.36
CA ALA A 274 3.18 7.89 -7.75
C ALA A 274 2.85 9.06 -8.71
N GLY A 275 2.15 10.09 -8.22
CA GLY A 275 1.81 11.28 -9.00
C GLY A 275 3.01 12.14 -9.38
N ASN A 276 4.14 11.96 -8.72
CA ASN A 276 5.37 12.72 -8.97
C ASN A 276 6.24 12.10 -10.08
N ALA A 277 5.80 10.99 -10.70
CA ALA A 277 6.52 10.35 -11.78
C ALA A 277 6.84 11.34 -12.92
N PRO A 278 8.13 11.63 -13.20
CA PRO A 278 8.50 12.57 -14.25
C PRO A 278 8.04 12.06 -15.63
N PRO A 279 7.51 12.94 -16.50
CA PRO A 279 7.07 12.54 -17.84
C PRO A 279 8.24 12.06 -18.70
N LEU A 280 8.08 10.89 -19.31
CA LEU A 280 9.09 10.29 -20.20
C LEU A 280 8.46 9.24 -21.12
N THR A 281 9.23 8.78 -22.10
CA THR A 281 8.90 7.61 -22.92
C THR A 281 10.10 6.69 -22.97
N ASP A 282 9.87 5.40 -22.74
CA ASP A 282 10.91 4.39 -22.78
C ASP A 282 10.43 3.14 -23.53
N VAL A 283 11.37 2.42 -24.15
CA VAL A 283 11.15 1.10 -24.75
C VAL A 283 12.10 0.14 -24.06
N ASP A 284 11.54 -0.88 -23.41
CA ASP A 284 12.33 -1.85 -22.65
C ASP A 284 13.25 -2.63 -23.61
N PRO A 285 14.57 -2.62 -23.41
CA PRO A 285 15.49 -3.27 -24.34
C PRO A 285 15.40 -4.80 -24.35
N VAL A 286 14.83 -5.42 -23.31
CA VAL A 286 14.68 -6.88 -23.21
C VAL A 286 13.29 -7.32 -23.66
N THR A 287 12.22 -6.63 -23.25
CA THR A 287 10.85 -7.04 -23.58
C THR A 287 10.31 -6.38 -24.85
N GLY A 288 10.92 -5.30 -25.31
CA GLY A 288 10.41 -4.46 -26.39
C GLY A 288 9.17 -3.65 -26.01
N SER A 289 8.73 -3.72 -24.75
CA SER A 289 7.53 -3.05 -24.28
C SER A 289 7.74 -1.55 -24.14
N LYS A 290 6.86 -0.75 -24.75
CA LYS A 290 6.86 0.71 -24.64
C LYS A 290 6.01 1.16 -23.45
N VAL A 291 6.52 2.10 -22.67
CA VAL A 291 5.77 2.83 -21.64
C VAL A 291 5.85 4.33 -21.90
N VAL A 292 4.77 5.05 -21.58
CA VAL A 292 4.71 6.51 -21.67
C VAL A 292 4.17 7.04 -20.34
N PHE A 293 4.99 7.80 -19.62
CA PHE A 293 4.56 8.55 -18.45
C PHE A 293 4.21 9.96 -18.90
N HIS A 294 2.95 10.33 -18.75
CA HIS A 294 2.43 11.65 -19.08
C HIS A 294 2.55 12.60 -17.89
N ASP A 295 2.54 13.91 -18.15
CA ASP A 295 2.31 14.89 -17.10
C ASP A 295 0.84 14.81 -16.67
N LEU A 296 0.57 14.10 -15.58
CA LEU A 296 -0.80 13.86 -15.10
C LEU A 296 -1.55 15.14 -14.75
N ASN A 297 -0.87 16.26 -14.47
CA ASN A 297 -1.53 17.54 -14.19
C ASN A 297 -2.02 18.26 -15.47
N ASN A 298 -1.40 17.96 -16.62
CA ASN A 298 -1.64 18.65 -17.89
C ASN A 298 -2.11 17.69 -19.01
N ASP A 299 -2.29 16.41 -18.72
CA ASP A 299 -2.76 15.42 -19.69
C ASP A 299 -4.23 15.72 -20.08
N PRO A 300 -4.58 15.80 -21.38
CA PRO A 300 -5.96 16.05 -21.81
C PRO A 300 -6.99 15.01 -21.33
N GLY A 301 -6.56 13.77 -21.03
CA GLY A 301 -7.38 12.68 -20.50
C GLY A 301 -7.48 12.63 -18.96
N PHE A 302 -6.55 13.30 -18.27
CA PHE A 302 -6.47 13.38 -16.80
C PHE A 302 -6.34 14.84 -16.33
N GLY A 303 -6.82 15.81 -17.10
CA GLY A 303 -6.65 17.22 -16.81
C GLY A 303 -7.74 17.76 -15.88
N GLY A 304 -7.46 18.90 -15.26
CA GLY A 304 -8.42 19.62 -14.40
C GLY A 304 -8.25 19.31 -12.91
N GLU A 305 -9.16 19.84 -12.10
CA GLU A 305 -9.08 19.75 -10.63
C GLU A 305 -9.12 18.30 -10.13
N GLU A 306 -9.86 17.40 -10.79
CA GLU A 306 -10.12 16.02 -10.32
C GLU A 306 -8.86 15.13 -10.24
N PHE A 307 -7.84 15.39 -11.07
CA PHE A 307 -6.68 14.49 -11.21
C PHE A 307 -5.35 15.16 -10.86
N GLN A 308 -5.38 16.33 -10.21
CA GLN A 308 -4.16 16.99 -9.75
C GLN A 308 -3.35 16.05 -8.84
N THR A 309 -2.04 16.00 -9.07
CA THR A 309 -1.17 15.03 -8.40
C THR A 309 -1.01 15.30 -6.91
N ASN A 310 -1.24 16.54 -6.46
CA ASN A 310 -1.20 16.94 -5.06
C ASN A 310 -2.52 16.69 -4.30
N LEU A 311 -3.58 16.21 -4.96
CA LEU A 311 -4.72 15.66 -4.23
C LEU A 311 -4.23 14.35 -3.63
N ILE A 312 -4.25 14.18 -2.32
CA ILE A 312 -3.76 12.93 -1.73
C ILE A 312 -4.88 12.14 -1.06
N MET A 313 -5.95 12.82 -0.65
CA MET A 313 -7.09 12.20 0.02
C MET A 313 -8.09 11.62 -0.99
N PRO A 314 -8.78 10.51 -0.67
CA PRO A 314 -9.86 9.97 -1.48
C PRO A 314 -11.01 10.96 -1.70
N GLU A 315 -11.38 11.16 -2.97
CA GLU A 315 -12.55 11.98 -3.33
C GLU A 315 -13.87 11.33 -2.83
N PRO A 316 -14.77 12.09 -2.18
CA PRO A 316 -16.05 11.58 -1.75
C PRO A 316 -16.88 11.01 -2.91
N THR A 317 -17.43 9.82 -2.74
CA THR A 317 -18.21 9.12 -3.78
C THR A 317 -19.50 8.51 -3.22
N ILE A 318 -20.26 7.85 -4.10
CA ILE A 318 -21.43 7.05 -3.75
C ILE A 318 -21.01 5.92 -2.81
N PHE A 319 -21.69 5.78 -1.68
CA PHE A 319 -21.44 4.72 -0.71
C PHE A 319 -22.77 4.13 -0.21
N LEU A 320 -22.88 2.79 -0.18
CA LEU A 320 -24.05 1.98 0.18
C LEU A 320 -25.29 2.19 -0.71
N ASN A 321 -25.73 3.43 -0.91
CA ASN A 321 -26.88 3.77 -1.73
C ASN A 321 -26.72 5.18 -2.34
N ARG A 322 -27.15 5.36 -3.60
CA ARG A 322 -27.09 6.65 -4.32
C ARG A 322 -27.96 7.76 -3.70
N ASN A 323 -28.87 7.42 -2.79
CA ASN A 323 -29.71 8.37 -2.07
C ASN A 323 -29.00 9.01 -0.86
N PHE A 324 -27.90 8.44 -0.38
CA PHE A 324 -27.12 9.05 0.69
C PHE A 324 -26.16 10.11 0.15
N PRO A 325 -25.76 11.10 0.97
CA PRO A 325 -24.68 12.01 0.63
C PRO A 325 -23.39 11.25 0.29
N LYS A 326 -22.59 11.82 -0.61
CA LYS A 326 -21.26 11.27 -0.93
C LYS A 326 -20.39 11.19 0.32
N CYS A 327 -19.58 10.14 0.43
CA CYS A 327 -18.69 9.88 1.55
C CYS A 327 -17.28 9.55 1.05
N SER A 328 -16.25 10.03 1.73
CA SER A 328 -14.85 9.62 1.49
C SER A 328 -14.64 8.26 2.15
N ILE A 329 -14.24 7.27 1.37
CA ILE A 329 -14.14 5.87 1.77
C ILE A 329 -12.95 5.20 1.09
N ILE A 330 -12.49 4.10 1.71
CA ILE A 330 -11.73 3.07 1.01
C ILE A 330 -12.68 2.28 0.11
N ARG A 331 -12.20 1.88 -1.08
CA ARG A 331 -13.02 1.20 -2.10
C ARG A 331 -12.21 0.23 -2.99
N PRO A 332 -12.70 -1.00 -3.22
CA PRO A 332 -13.98 -1.54 -2.76
C PRO A 332 -13.95 -2.01 -1.29
N THR A 333 -15.13 -2.09 -0.68
CA THR A 333 -15.31 -2.81 0.59
C THR A 333 -16.43 -3.84 0.50
N GLN A 334 -17.37 -3.70 -0.43
CA GLN A 334 -18.44 -4.67 -0.63
C GLN A 334 -18.03 -5.72 -1.65
N THR A 335 -17.51 -6.85 -1.18
CA THR A 335 -16.92 -7.88 -2.04
C THR A 335 -17.58 -9.24 -1.88
N LYS A 336 -17.54 -10.04 -2.95
CA LYS A 336 -17.72 -11.49 -2.94
C LYS A 336 -16.49 -12.12 -3.58
N GLY A 337 -15.92 -13.14 -2.94
CA GLY A 337 -14.70 -13.76 -3.47
C GLY A 337 -13.47 -12.84 -3.36
N ALA A 338 -13.32 -12.11 -2.24
CA ALA A 338 -12.27 -11.10 -2.08
C ALA A 338 -10.87 -11.72 -2.15
N ALA A 339 -10.67 -12.86 -1.51
CA ALA A 339 -9.39 -13.55 -1.49
C ALA A 339 -9.03 -14.09 -2.89
N MET A 340 -9.99 -14.72 -3.57
CA MET A 340 -9.80 -15.18 -4.96
C MET A 340 -9.57 -14.02 -5.93
N ALA A 341 -10.25 -12.89 -5.73
CA ALA A 341 -10.04 -11.70 -6.55
C ALA A 341 -8.62 -11.13 -6.37
N ALA A 342 -8.13 -11.05 -5.13
CA ALA A 342 -6.75 -10.64 -4.85
C ALA A 342 -5.73 -11.58 -5.49
N LEU A 343 -5.89 -12.90 -5.32
CA LEU A 343 -5.01 -13.90 -5.95
C LEU A 343 -5.01 -13.79 -7.47
N ASN A 344 -6.17 -13.62 -8.09
CA ASN A 344 -6.29 -13.47 -9.54
C ASN A 344 -5.62 -12.17 -10.04
N ALA A 345 -5.74 -11.08 -9.28
CA ALA A 345 -5.09 -9.81 -9.60
C ALA A 345 -3.56 -9.94 -9.55
N LEU A 346 -3.01 -10.53 -8.48
CA LEU A 346 -1.57 -10.78 -8.33
C LEU A 346 -1.04 -11.76 -9.39
N ALA A 347 -1.80 -12.80 -9.73
CA ALA A 347 -1.42 -13.71 -10.82
C ALA A 347 -1.46 -13.01 -12.19
N GLY A 348 -2.47 -12.18 -12.44
CA GLY A 348 -2.65 -11.43 -13.69
C GLY A 348 -1.65 -10.28 -13.88
N SER A 349 -1.03 -9.79 -12.80
CA SER A 349 0.05 -8.79 -12.86
C SER A 349 1.39 -9.37 -13.28
N ASN A 350 1.46 -10.68 -13.58
CA ASN A 350 2.69 -11.45 -13.80
C ASN A 350 3.62 -11.55 -12.58
N LEU A 351 3.14 -11.19 -11.38
CA LEU A 351 3.95 -11.27 -10.16
C LEU A 351 4.48 -12.69 -9.89
N PHE A 352 3.74 -13.70 -10.31
CA PHE A 352 4.11 -15.12 -10.14
C PHE A 352 4.60 -15.77 -11.44
N LEU A 353 5.04 -14.97 -12.43
CA LEU A 353 5.55 -15.50 -13.70
C LEU A 353 6.76 -16.40 -13.46
N GLY A 354 6.58 -17.70 -13.77
CA GLY A 354 7.58 -18.75 -13.57
C GLY A 354 7.29 -19.70 -12.41
N GLN A 355 6.26 -19.42 -11.61
CA GLN A 355 5.89 -20.29 -10.47
C GLN A 355 5.32 -21.64 -10.89
N SER A 356 5.41 -22.61 -9.98
CA SER A 356 4.92 -23.97 -10.19
C SER A 356 3.39 -24.07 -10.11
N LYS A 357 2.82 -25.14 -10.67
CA LYS A 357 1.37 -25.39 -10.55
C LYS A 357 0.96 -25.65 -9.10
N GLU A 358 1.86 -26.25 -8.32
CA GLU A 358 1.68 -26.55 -6.90
C GLU A 358 1.60 -25.26 -6.07
N PHE A 359 2.35 -24.22 -6.45
CA PHE A 359 2.24 -22.89 -5.83
C PHE A 359 0.83 -22.31 -6.04
N PHE A 360 0.34 -22.28 -7.28
CA PHE A 360 -1.00 -21.77 -7.57
C PHE A 360 -2.10 -22.61 -6.91
N ALA A 361 -1.97 -23.93 -6.90
CA ALA A 361 -2.93 -24.81 -6.23
C ALA A 361 -2.99 -24.53 -4.71
N PHE A 362 -1.84 -24.32 -4.07
CA PHE A 362 -1.77 -24.01 -2.66
C PHE A 362 -2.43 -22.66 -2.33
N LEU A 363 -2.07 -21.58 -3.03
CA LEU A 363 -2.68 -20.27 -2.82
C LEU A 363 -4.18 -20.26 -3.15
N THR A 364 -4.60 -20.98 -4.19
CA THR A 364 -6.01 -21.12 -4.55
C THR A 364 -6.80 -21.78 -3.43
N SER A 365 -6.25 -22.82 -2.78
CA SER A 365 -6.90 -23.47 -1.63
C SER A 365 -7.10 -22.48 -0.47
N LEU A 366 -6.06 -21.71 -0.11
CA LEU A 366 -6.15 -20.72 0.95
C LEU A 366 -7.20 -19.64 0.64
N ALA A 367 -7.21 -19.14 -0.60
CA ALA A 367 -8.15 -18.12 -1.04
C ALA A 367 -9.61 -18.63 -1.02
N GLN A 368 -9.85 -19.86 -1.49
CA GLN A 368 -11.16 -20.48 -1.47
C GLN A 368 -11.69 -20.68 -0.04
N ASP A 369 -10.82 -21.12 0.88
CA ASP A 369 -11.18 -21.32 2.28
C ASP A 369 -11.51 -19.98 2.97
N ALA A 370 -10.73 -18.92 2.70
CA ALA A 370 -10.99 -17.57 3.22
C ALA A 370 -12.29 -16.98 2.67
N ASP A 371 -12.59 -17.18 1.39
CA ASP A 371 -13.83 -16.71 0.77
C ASP A 371 -15.08 -17.47 1.23
N ALA A 372 -14.91 -18.72 1.66
CA ALA A 372 -15.96 -19.53 2.28
C ALA A 372 -16.28 -19.11 3.72
N ALA A 373 -15.45 -18.27 4.36
CA ALA A 373 -15.73 -17.72 5.67
C ALA A 373 -16.95 -16.78 5.63
N GLN A 374 -17.84 -16.96 6.60
CA GLN A 374 -19.09 -16.19 6.72
C GLN A 374 -19.25 -15.66 8.14
N ARG A 375 -19.84 -14.47 8.26
CA ARG A 375 -20.23 -13.92 9.57
C ARG A 375 -21.57 -14.54 10.00
N GLU A 376 -21.79 -14.68 11.31
CA GLU A 376 -23.09 -15.17 11.80
C GLU A 376 -24.23 -14.20 11.41
N GLY A 377 -25.28 -14.73 10.79
CA GLY A 377 -26.44 -13.96 10.31
C GLY A 377 -26.55 -13.84 8.80
N ASP A 378 -25.53 -14.24 8.04
CA ASP A 378 -25.60 -14.34 6.58
C ASP A 378 -26.22 -15.69 6.19
N HIS A 379 -27.52 -15.71 5.90
CA HIS A 379 -28.25 -16.84 5.32
C HIS A 379 -28.79 -16.49 3.94
#